data_AF-A0A534NUJ7-F1
#
_entry.id   AF-A0A534NUJ7-F1
#
_cell.length_a   1.000
_cell.length_b   1.000
_cell.length_c   1.000
_cell.angle_alpha   90.00
_cell.angle_beta   90.00
_cell.angle_gamma   90.00
#
_symmetry.space_group_name_H-M   'P 1'
#
loop_
_entity.id
_entity.type
_entity.pdbx_description
1 polymer ?
#
loop_
_entity_poly.entity_id
_entity_poly.type
_entity_poly.pdbx_seq_one_letter_code
_entity_poly.pdbx_strand_id
1 'polypeptide(L)'
;MLARRAGRTHRRRPDRGGLRRHRFQGAGRGAEARHAGDNRRHAGGRVEVEAYKIEARGIEIERREIGRLVGEEPGPTVVIVAGIHGNEPAGTEAARRVFARLSRGDLRIRGELVAFAGNLAGLRLRRFARAFPLPVIIGLEEQLDAVLTEYWTRRGCTTLAIEGGQHASPDSTGAIEAFLWLALARAGLLEGHAPTEVARSAALLDQRRAGLPRVVEVISRRSVSPEDGFRMEPGFRNIDRARKGQLLARDQNGEIRAPADGMVLLPLYQGLGRDGFFWGREVSGARLLASEALRAIGAERLLGILPGMARDARDPSRFVVDARSARPLTLELLHLFGYRRVREDGSRLIVERQQP
;
A
#
# COMPACT_ATOMS: atom_id res chain seq x y z
N MET A 1 -37.56 9.49 -50.42
CA MET A 1 -37.30 10.74 -51.14
C MET A 1 -35.83 11.07 -50.97
N LEU A 2 -34.98 10.72 -51.95
CA LEU A 2 -34.40 11.59 -53.01
C LEU A 2 -33.34 12.57 -52.42
N ALA A 3 -32.09 12.68 -52.89
CA ALA A 3 -31.49 12.22 -54.15
C ALA A 3 -29.94 12.17 -54.08
N ARG A 4 -29.39 11.36 -54.99
CA ARG A 4 -27.96 11.21 -55.36
C ARG A 4 -27.50 12.29 -56.35
N ARG A 5 -26.18 12.54 -56.39
CA ARG A 5 -25.28 12.68 -57.58
C ARG A 5 -23.84 12.86 -57.06
N ALA A 6 -22.72 12.53 -57.70
CA ALA A 6 -22.22 11.56 -58.69
C ALA A 6 -20.86 12.13 -59.17
N GLY A 7 -19.81 11.31 -59.32
CA GLY A 7 -18.56 11.67 -60.02
C GLY A 7 -17.31 10.93 -59.48
N ARG A 8 -17.01 9.70 -59.92
CA ARG A 8 -16.05 9.30 -60.98
C ARG A 8 -14.56 9.62 -60.68
N THR A 9 -13.77 8.64 -60.23
CA THR A 9 -12.81 7.75 -60.97
C THR A 9 -11.37 8.27 -61.07
N HIS A 10 -10.40 7.56 -60.48
CA HIS A 10 -9.26 7.01 -61.23
C HIS A 10 -8.48 5.94 -60.47
N ARG A 11 -8.20 4.83 -61.17
CA ARG A 11 -7.29 3.73 -60.79
C ARG A 11 -5.82 4.17 -60.80
N ARG A 12 -4.99 3.58 -59.92
CA ARG A 12 -3.72 2.86 -60.25
C ARG A 12 -3.02 2.31 -58.98
N ARG A 13 -2.80 0.98 -58.94
CA ARG A 13 -1.62 0.29 -58.36
C ARG A 13 -0.51 0.28 -59.45
N PRO A 14 0.80 0.06 -59.19
CA PRO A 14 1.45 -0.91 -58.30
C PRO A 14 2.60 -0.25 -57.46
N ASP A 15 3.54 -0.85 -56.73
CA ASP A 15 4.28 -2.11 -56.89
C ASP A 15 5.08 -2.49 -55.61
N ARG A 16 5.56 -3.74 -55.56
CA ARG A 16 6.40 -4.35 -54.51
C ARG A 16 7.91 -4.16 -54.76
N GLY A 17 8.71 -4.20 -53.69
CA GLY A 17 10.17 -4.41 -53.68
C GLY A 17 10.88 -3.39 -52.77
N GLY A 18 11.86 -3.69 -51.91
CA GLY A 18 12.67 -4.85 -51.62
C GLY A 18 13.65 -4.45 -50.49
N LEU A 19 14.19 -5.44 -49.77
CA LEU A 19 15.09 -5.28 -48.61
C LEU A 19 16.40 -4.52 -48.92
N ARG A 20 16.91 -3.75 -47.93
CA ARG A 20 18.36 -3.55 -47.76
C ARG A 20 18.77 -3.54 -46.28
N ARG A 21 19.68 -4.45 -45.94
CA ARG A 21 20.46 -4.52 -44.69
C ARG A 21 21.66 -3.57 -44.81
N HIS A 22 21.97 -2.82 -43.75
CA HIS A 22 23.27 -2.16 -43.60
C HIS A 22 24.08 -2.82 -42.48
N ARG A 23 25.28 -3.27 -42.86
CA ARG A 23 26.36 -3.81 -42.03
C ARG A 23 27.39 -2.68 -41.89
N PHE A 24 27.82 -2.35 -40.68
CA PHE A 24 28.99 -1.49 -40.46
C PHE A 24 30.07 -2.31 -39.74
N GLN A 25 31.23 -2.44 -40.40
CA GLN A 25 32.51 -2.86 -39.86
C GLN A 25 33.36 -1.61 -39.64
N GLY A 26 34.10 -1.56 -38.54
CA GLY A 26 35.18 -0.62 -38.30
C GLY A 26 36.21 -1.25 -37.36
N ALA A 27 37.42 -1.45 -37.85
CA ALA A 27 38.56 -2.05 -37.18
C ALA A 27 39.60 -0.96 -36.81
N GLY A 28 40.39 -1.17 -35.74
CA GLY A 28 41.60 -0.39 -35.50
C GLY A 28 42.20 -0.47 -34.08
N ARG A 29 43.14 -1.41 -33.91
CA ARG A 29 44.42 -1.43 -33.11
C ARG A 29 44.69 -0.23 -32.17
N GLY A 30 45.21 -0.31 -30.95
CA GLY A 30 46.12 -1.27 -30.30
C GLY A 30 47.27 -0.46 -29.64
N ALA A 31 47.43 -0.55 -28.31
CA ALA A 31 48.63 -0.09 -27.59
C ALA A 31 48.76 -0.86 -26.27
N GLU A 32 49.67 -1.83 -26.25
CA GLU A 32 50.14 -2.52 -25.06
C GLU A 32 51.17 -1.65 -24.32
N ALA A 33 50.98 -1.45 -23.02
CA ALA A 33 52.05 -1.05 -22.11
C ALA A 33 52.11 -2.08 -20.98
N ARG A 34 53.23 -2.79 -20.91
CA ARG A 34 53.54 -3.80 -19.91
C ARG A 34 53.98 -3.10 -18.61
N HIS A 35 53.30 -3.37 -17.51
CA HIS A 35 53.92 -3.36 -16.20
C HIS A 35 53.59 -4.67 -15.47
N ALA A 36 54.66 -5.44 -15.21
CA ALA A 36 54.64 -6.62 -14.39
C ALA A 36 54.71 -6.24 -12.91
N GLY A 37 53.97 -6.96 -12.06
CA GLY A 37 54.25 -7.07 -10.63
C GLY A 37 53.12 -6.65 -9.69
N ASP A 38 52.19 -7.57 -9.41
CA ASP A 38 51.98 -8.14 -8.05
C ASP A 38 50.91 -9.23 -8.16
N ASN A 39 51.33 -10.49 -8.20
CA ASN A 39 50.45 -11.64 -8.39
C ASN A 39 49.90 -12.09 -7.02
N ARG A 40 49.08 -11.26 -6.37
CA ARG A 40 48.20 -11.72 -5.30
C ARG A 40 46.91 -12.24 -5.91
N ARG A 41 46.89 -13.54 -6.18
CA ARG A 41 45.65 -14.28 -6.46
C ARG A 41 44.76 -14.22 -5.21
N HIS A 42 43.88 -13.24 -5.14
CA HIS A 42 42.70 -13.31 -4.28
C HIS A 42 41.77 -14.36 -4.89
N ALA A 43 41.90 -15.59 -4.40
CA ALA A 43 40.92 -16.66 -4.62
C ALA A 43 39.61 -16.23 -3.94
N GLY A 44 38.73 -15.62 -4.73
CA GLY A 44 37.41 -15.15 -4.30
C GLY A 44 36.38 -16.26 -4.42
N GLY A 45 35.62 -16.46 -3.35
CA GLY A 45 34.47 -17.35 -3.32
C GLY A 45 33.44 -17.05 -4.40
N ARG A 46 32.62 -18.05 -4.72
CA ARG A 46 31.50 -17.91 -5.66
C ARG A 46 30.43 -17.02 -5.03
N VAL A 47 30.50 -15.73 -5.33
CA VAL A 47 29.44 -14.78 -5.01
C VAL A 47 28.40 -14.85 -6.13
N GLU A 48 27.37 -15.66 -5.97
CA GLU A 48 26.15 -15.52 -6.77
C GLU A 48 25.32 -14.37 -6.20
N VAL A 49 25.63 -13.13 -6.61
CA VAL A 49 24.65 -12.05 -6.51
C VAL A 49 23.69 -12.23 -7.67
N GLU A 50 22.60 -12.99 -7.47
CA GLU A 50 21.48 -12.91 -8.40
C GLU A 50 20.88 -11.50 -8.30
N ALA A 51 21.36 -10.60 -9.15
CA ALA A 51 20.83 -9.27 -9.28
C ALA A 51 19.43 -9.34 -9.91
N TYR A 52 18.40 -9.31 -9.05
CA TYR A 52 17.04 -8.77 -9.17
C TYR A 52 16.20 -8.88 -10.47
N LYS A 53 16.64 -9.46 -11.57
CA LYS A 53 15.82 -9.55 -12.80
C LYS A 53 15.98 -10.88 -13.51
N ILE A 54 14.94 -11.71 -13.45
CA ILE A 54 14.72 -12.79 -14.41
C ILE A 54 13.44 -12.43 -15.17
N GLU A 55 13.58 -12.06 -16.45
CA GLU A 55 12.45 -11.93 -17.35
C GLU A 55 11.96 -13.34 -17.73
N ALA A 56 10.85 -13.76 -17.12
CA ALA A 56 10.10 -14.90 -17.60
C ALA A 56 8.70 -14.42 -18.02
N ARG A 57 8.46 -14.38 -19.34
CA ARG A 57 7.14 -14.19 -19.95
C ARG A 57 6.42 -12.88 -19.58
N GLY A 58 7.15 -11.77 -19.46
CA GLY A 58 6.55 -10.43 -19.36
C GLY A 58 5.86 -10.12 -18.03
N ILE A 59 6.14 -10.89 -16.97
CA ILE A 59 5.69 -10.60 -15.60
C ILE A 59 6.95 -10.49 -14.72
N GLU A 60 7.24 -9.30 -14.21
CA GLU A 60 8.27 -9.10 -13.18
C GLU A 60 7.78 -9.76 -11.87
N ILE A 61 8.41 -10.87 -11.48
CA ILE A 61 8.20 -11.49 -10.16
C ILE A 61 9.42 -11.17 -9.31
N GLU A 62 9.28 -10.27 -8.35
CA GLU A 62 10.35 -9.99 -7.38
C GLU A 62 10.50 -11.16 -6.40
N ARG A 63 11.70 -11.73 -6.32
CA ARG A 63 12.04 -12.70 -5.27
C ARG A 63 11.98 -12.01 -3.91
N ARG A 64 11.29 -12.65 -2.94
CA ARG A 64 11.30 -12.26 -1.51
C ARG A 64 12.69 -12.35 -0.88
N GLU A 65 13.67 -12.94 -1.57
CA GLU A 65 15.06 -13.04 -1.13
C GLU A 65 15.79 -11.71 -1.40
N ILE A 66 16.33 -11.08 -0.35
CA ILE A 66 17.20 -9.90 -0.41
C ILE A 66 18.58 -10.29 -0.97
N GLY A 67 19.04 -11.50 -0.67
CA GLY A 67 20.27 -12.08 -1.18
C GLY A 67 20.60 -13.39 -0.48
N ARG A 68 21.48 -14.17 -1.11
CA ARG A 68 22.06 -15.40 -0.57
C ARG A 68 23.56 -15.44 -0.86
N LEU A 69 24.34 -15.92 0.10
CA LEU A 69 25.77 -16.14 0.00
C LEU A 69 26.09 -17.49 0.60
N VAL A 70 26.80 -18.33 -0.17
CA VAL A 70 27.31 -19.61 0.31
C VAL A 70 28.83 -19.49 0.40
N GLY A 71 29.37 -19.69 1.60
CA GLY A 71 30.80 -19.71 1.87
C GLY A 71 31.47 -20.97 1.31
N GLU A 72 32.78 -20.88 1.07
CA GLU A 72 33.55 -22.00 0.53
C GLU A 72 33.81 -23.12 1.54
N GLU A 73 33.82 -22.77 2.83
CA GLU A 73 33.95 -23.77 3.90
C GLU A 73 32.59 -24.07 4.54
N PRO A 74 32.36 -25.33 4.96
CA PRO A 74 31.19 -25.70 5.75
C PRO A 74 31.06 -24.84 7.00
N GLY A 75 29.83 -24.50 7.36
CA GLY A 75 29.54 -23.65 8.50
C GLY A 75 28.05 -23.48 8.73
N PRO A 76 27.64 -22.65 9.70
CA PRO A 76 26.24 -22.45 10.03
C PRO A 76 25.47 -21.71 8.93
N THR A 77 24.18 -22.01 8.78
CA THR A 77 23.25 -21.22 7.96
C THR A 77 22.61 -20.13 8.82
N VAL A 78 22.70 -18.88 8.38
CA VAL A 78 22.06 -17.71 8.98
C VAL A 78 20.93 -17.23 8.07
N VAL A 79 19.72 -17.17 8.60
CA VAL A 79 18.53 -16.65 7.91
C VAL A 79 18.13 -15.32 8.53
N ILE A 80 18.05 -14.26 7.70
CA ILE A 80 17.56 -12.95 8.10
C ILE A 80 16.17 -12.76 7.49
N VAL A 81 15.17 -12.43 8.29
CA VAL A 81 13.86 -12.01 7.77
C VAL A 81 13.60 -10.58 8.23
N ALA A 82 13.58 -9.64 7.29
CA ALA A 82 13.52 -8.21 7.56
C ALA A 82 12.27 -7.58 6.94
N GLY A 83 11.72 -6.52 7.54
CA GLY A 83 10.53 -5.85 7.01
C GLY A 83 9.23 -6.64 7.18
N ILE A 84 9.15 -7.53 8.16
CA ILE A 84 7.95 -8.34 8.49
C ILE A 84 6.73 -7.44 8.76
N HIS A 85 6.92 -6.31 9.43
CA HIS A 85 5.82 -5.39 9.75
C HIS A 85 5.43 -4.45 8.59
N GLY A 86 6.17 -4.49 7.47
CA GLY A 86 5.84 -3.74 6.27
C GLY A 86 5.83 -2.22 6.45
N ASN A 87 6.35 -1.68 7.56
CA ASN A 87 6.56 -0.25 7.77
C ASN A 87 7.97 0.05 8.35
N GLU A 88 8.84 -0.96 8.37
CA GLU A 88 10.16 -0.92 9.01
C GLU A 88 11.27 -1.25 7.99
N PRO A 89 11.67 -0.28 7.16
CA PRO A 89 12.63 -0.53 6.08
C PRO A 89 14.07 -0.72 6.60
N ALA A 90 14.36 -0.29 7.83
CA ALA A 90 15.70 -0.32 8.41
C ALA A 90 16.36 -1.71 8.38
N GLY A 91 15.61 -2.76 8.72
CA GLY A 91 16.13 -4.13 8.66
C GLY A 91 16.45 -4.57 7.23
N THR A 92 15.60 -4.21 6.25
CA THR A 92 15.82 -4.57 4.84
C THR A 92 17.01 -3.80 4.25
N GLU A 93 17.19 -2.55 4.64
CA GLU A 93 18.32 -1.71 4.23
C GLU A 93 19.63 -2.17 4.86
N ALA A 94 19.62 -2.52 6.16
CA ALA A 94 20.78 -3.08 6.84
C ALA A 94 21.23 -4.40 6.19
N ALA A 95 20.29 -5.30 5.87
CA ALA A 95 20.59 -6.51 5.15
C ALA A 95 21.24 -6.21 3.79
N ARG A 96 20.68 -5.28 2.99
CA ARG A 96 21.28 -4.86 1.71
C ARG A 96 22.72 -4.37 1.86
N ARG A 97 23.01 -3.53 2.86
CA ARG A 97 24.35 -3.02 3.12
C ARG A 97 25.33 -4.13 3.48
N VAL A 98 24.91 -5.10 4.29
CA VAL A 98 25.72 -6.28 4.66
C VAL A 98 26.03 -7.13 3.42
N PHE A 99 25.02 -7.46 2.60
CA PHE A 99 25.25 -8.21 1.36
C PHE A 99 26.18 -7.44 0.40
N ALA A 100 25.94 -6.15 0.17
CA ALA A 100 26.80 -5.32 -0.68
C ALA A 100 28.25 -5.23 -0.16
N ARG A 101 28.46 -5.27 1.15
CA ARG A 101 29.79 -5.31 1.78
C ARG A 101 30.47 -6.66 1.57
N LEU A 102 29.74 -7.75 1.75
CA LEU A 102 30.26 -9.12 1.63
C LEU A 102 30.54 -9.52 0.18
N SER A 103 29.75 -9.03 -0.78
CA SER A 103 29.96 -9.24 -2.21
C SER A 103 31.24 -8.59 -2.76
N ARG A 104 31.94 -7.74 -1.99
CA ARG A 104 33.24 -7.18 -2.39
C ARG A 104 34.37 -8.22 -2.34
N GLY A 105 34.15 -9.38 -1.72
CA GLY A 105 35.06 -10.54 -1.76
C GLY A 105 36.32 -10.41 -0.90
N ASP A 106 36.46 -9.35 -0.12
CA ASP A 106 37.57 -9.07 0.80
C ASP A 106 37.35 -9.65 2.21
N LEU A 107 36.16 -10.19 2.48
CA LEU A 107 35.84 -10.90 3.71
C LEU A 107 35.52 -12.37 3.39
N ARG A 108 36.17 -13.30 4.09
CA ARG A 108 35.87 -14.73 3.99
C ARG A 108 34.64 -15.08 4.83
N ILE A 109 33.77 -15.90 4.27
CA ILE A 109 32.52 -16.35 4.89
C ILE A 109 32.52 -17.89 4.89
N ARG A 110 32.01 -18.49 5.97
CA ARG A 110 31.80 -19.94 6.09
C ARG A 110 30.33 -20.21 6.34
N GLY A 111 29.82 -21.34 5.86
CA GLY A 111 28.39 -21.65 5.95
C GLY A 111 27.56 -20.86 4.94
N GLU A 112 26.32 -20.54 5.28
CA GLU A 112 25.38 -19.90 4.36
C GLU A 112 24.71 -18.69 5.02
N LEU A 113 24.51 -17.62 4.26
CA LEU A 113 23.76 -16.44 4.69
C LEU A 113 22.66 -16.18 3.67
N VAL A 114 21.40 -16.16 4.12
CA VAL A 114 20.26 -15.80 3.28
C VAL A 114 19.42 -14.74 3.98
N ALA A 115 18.95 -13.74 3.24
CA ALA A 115 18.03 -12.73 3.75
C ALA A 115 16.75 -12.69 2.93
N PHE A 116 15.62 -12.48 3.59
CA PHE A 116 14.30 -12.31 3.01
C PHE A 116 13.69 -10.97 3.43
N ALA A 117 13.02 -10.32 2.50
CA ALA A 117 12.12 -9.21 2.76
C ALA A 117 10.72 -9.76 3.03
N GLY A 118 10.15 -9.40 4.18
CA GLY A 118 8.85 -9.80 4.66
C GLY A 118 7.71 -9.08 3.95
N ASN A 119 6.86 -8.36 4.69
CA ASN A 119 5.64 -7.69 4.22
C ASN A 119 5.93 -6.48 3.30
N LEU A 120 6.48 -6.77 2.11
CA LEU A 120 6.76 -5.79 1.06
C LEU A 120 5.48 -5.08 0.59
N ALA A 121 4.33 -5.75 0.63
CA ALA A 121 3.04 -5.22 0.18
C ALA A 121 2.57 -4.02 1.02
N GLY A 122 2.56 -4.14 2.35
CA GLY A 122 2.15 -3.04 3.25
C GLY A 122 3.07 -1.81 3.16
N LEU A 123 4.35 -2.06 2.89
CA LEU A 123 5.43 -1.06 2.81
C LEU A 123 5.31 -0.24 1.53
N ARG A 124 4.95 -0.91 0.44
CA ARG A 124 4.65 -0.30 -0.85
C ARG A 124 3.35 0.47 -0.83
N LEU A 125 2.28 -0.11 -0.31
CA LEU A 125 0.98 0.55 -0.27
C LEU A 125 1.01 1.86 0.49
N ARG A 126 1.63 1.90 1.68
CA ARG A 126 1.73 3.14 2.46
C ARG A 126 2.57 4.20 1.75
N ARG A 127 3.72 3.82 1.18
CA ARG A 127 4.58 4.74 0.42
C ARG A 127 3.86 5.28 -0.81
N PHE A 128 3.11 4.42 -1.50
CA PHE A 128 2.34 4.77 -2.67
C PHE A 128 1.16 5.68 -2.31
N ALA A 129 0.32 5.30 -1.34
CA ALA A 129 -0.83 6.08 -0.90
C ALA A 129 -0.47 7.46 -0.31
N ARG A 130 0.61 7.56 0.48
CA ARG A 130 1.09 8.85 1.04
C ARG A 130 1.56 9.84 -0.02
N ALA A 131 1.77 9.39 -1.25
CA ALA A 131 2.22 10.25 -2.34
C ALA A 131 1.09 11.08 -2.97
N PHE A 132 -0.17 10.75 -2.67
CA PHE A 132 -1.35 11.46 -3.17
C PHE A 132 -1.82 12.50 -2.14
N PRO A 133 -2.18 13.72 -2.57
CA PRO A 133 -2.61 14.78 -1.66
C PRO A 133 -4.09 14.68 -1.27
N LEU A 134 -4.70 13.49 -1.36
CA LEU A 134 -6.11 13.22 -1.04
C LEU A 134 -6.26 12.61 0.36
N PRO A 135 -7.47 12.66 0.97
CA PRO A 135 -7.75 11.91 2.18
C PRO A 135 -7.58 10.40 1.95
N VAL A 136 -6.77 9.76 2.77
CA VAL A 136 -6.65 8.30 2.84
C VAL A 136 -7.51 7.80 3.98
N ILE A 137 -8.48 6.95 3.66
CA ILE A 137 -9.35 6.30 4.65
C ILE A 137 -8.68 4.99 5.08
N ILE A 138 -8.37 4.86 6.36
CA ILE A 138 -7.82 3.63 6.94
C ILE A 138 -8.87 2.93 7.80
N GLY A 139 -8.85 1.60 7.80
CA GLY A 139 -9.79 0.77 8.56
C GLY A 139 -11.14 0.54 7.88
N LEU A 140 -11.40 1.13 6.71
CA LEU A 140 -12.64 0.89 5.97
C LEU A 140 -12.71 -0.54 5.41
N GLU A 141 -11.62 -1.05 4.85
CA GLU A 141 -11.54 -2.43 4.32
C GLU A 141 -11.74 -3.48 5.41
N GLU A 142 -11.37 -3.19 6.67
CA GLU A 142 -11.60 -4.09 7.80
C GLU A 142 -13.08 -4.22 8.16
N GLN A 143 -13.91 -3.28 7.70
CA GLN A 143 -15.35 -3.27 7.90
C GLN A 143 -16.12 -3.87 6.72
N LEU A 144 -15.43 -4.25 5.63
CA LEU A 144 -16.02 -4.76 4.39
C LEU A 144 -15.51 -6.18 4.11
N ASP A 145 -16.38 -7.07 3.64
CA ASP A 145 -15.98 -8.41 3.23
C ASP A 145 -15.92 -8.50 1.69
N ALA A 146 -14.95 -9.26 1.15
CA ALA A 146 -14.85 -9.63 -0.25
C ALA A 146 -14.74 -8.46 -1.26
N VAL A 147 -13.97 -7.43 -0.90
CA VAL A 147 -13.67 -6.32 -1.81
C VAL A 147 -12.58 -6.68 -2.82
N LEU A 148 -12.68 -6.14 -4.04
CA LEU A 148 -11.71 -6.43 -5.12
C LEU A 148 -10.27 -6.02 -4.75
N THR A 149 -10.10 -5.00 -3.92
CA THR A 149 -8.79 -4.58 -3.38
C THR A 149 -8.14 -5.68 -2.55
N GLU A 150 -8.93 -6.36 -1.71
CA GLU A 150 -8.46 -7.46 -0.87
C GLU A 150 -7.96 -8.62 -1.75
N TYR A 151 -8.75 -8.97 -2.79
CA TYR A 151 -8.42 -10.05 -3.72
C TYR A 151 -7.05 -9.85 -4.39
N TRP A 152 -6.75 -8.63 -4.84
CA TRP A 152 -5.49 -8.28 -5.50
C TRP A 152 -4.34 -8.09 -4.52
N THR A 153 -4.60 -7.52 -3.34
CA THR A 153 -3.61 -7.39 -2.27
C THR A 153 -3.05 -8.75 -1.86
N ARG A 154 -3.93 -9.76 -1.69
CA ARG A 154 -3.55 -11.15 -1.39
C ARG A 154 -2.69 -11.80 -2.48
N ARG A 155 -2.68 -11.23 -3.70
CA ARG A 155 -1.85 -11.69 -4.84
C ARG A 155 -0.56 -10.88 -5.00
N GLY A 156 -0.24 -10.02 -4.04
CA GLY A 156 0.99 -9.22 -4.03
C GLY A 156 0.91 -7.91 -4.81
N CYS A 157 -0.26 -7.53 -5.32
CA CYS A 157 -0.45 -6.23 -5.96
C CYS A 157 -0.54 -5.12 -4.91
N THR A 158 0.04 -3.96 -5.20
CA THR A 158 -0.26 -2.74 -4.43
C THR A 158 -1.58 -2.17 -4.95
N THR A 159 -2.63 -2.19 -4.14
CA THR A 159 -3.95 -1.70 -4.55
C THR A 159 -4.42 -0.50 -3.75
N LEU A 160 -4.99 0.47 -4.46
CA LEU A 160 -5.72 1.59 -3.87
C LEU A 160 -7.07 1.70 -4.57
N ALA A 161 -8.14 1.88 -3.79
CA ALA A 161 -9.42 2.33 -4.31
C ALA A 161 -9.49 3.86 -4.21
N ILE A 162 -9.97 4.49 -5.28
CA ILE A 162 -10.28 5.91 -5.30
C ILE A 162 -11.77 6.09 -5.59
N GLU A 163 -12.41 6.96 -4.81
CA GLU A 163 -13.76 7.43 -5.11
C GLU A 163 -13.67 8.63 -6.05
N GLY A 164 -14.03 8.42 -7.31
CA GLY A 164 -13.91 9.43 -8.36
C GLY A 164 -14.93 10.57 -8.31
N GLY A 165 -15.91 10.52 -7.40
CA GLY A 165 -17.03 11.46 -7.32
C GLY A 165 -18.30 10.97 -8.03
N GLN A 166 -19.26 11.85 -8.24
CA GLN A 166 -20.55 11.50 -8.86
C GLN A 166 -20.36 11.10 -10.34
N HIS A 167 -21.04 10.03 -10.76
CA HIS A 167 -20.75 9.26 -11.98
C HIS A 167 -20.94 10.04 -13.31
N ALA A 168 -21.58 11.21 -13.28
CA ALA A 168 -21.89 12.00 -14.49
C ALA A 168 -21.25 13.40 -14.49
N SER A 169 -20.44 13.76 -13.49
CA SER A 169 -19.80 15.08 -13.47
C SER A 169 -18.50 15.08 -14.29
N PRO A 170 -18.31 16.02 -15.24
CA PRO A 170 -17.02 16.27 -15.89
C PRO A 170 -15.89 16.51 -14.88
N ASP A 171 -16.23 17.05 -13.72
CA ASP A 171 -15.28 17.24 -12.64
C ASP A 171 -14.72 15.90 -12.14
N SER A 172 -15.52 14.85 -12.07
CA SER A 172 -15.08 13.52 -11.62
C SER A 172 -14.00 12.95 -12.55
N THR A 173 -14.17 13.11 -13.87
CA THR A 173 -13.21 12.66 -14.87
C THR A 173 -11.83 13.32 -14.69
N GLY A 174 -11.80 14.65 -14.50
CA GLY A 174 -10.53 15.36 -14.31
C GLY A 174 -9.78 14.98 -13.03
N ALA A 175 -10.50 14.65 -11.95
CA ALA A 175 -9.87 14.15 -10.73
C ALA A 175 -9.30 12.73 -10.89
N ILE A 176 -10.05 11.84 -11.54
CA ILE A 176 -9.57 10.48 -11.83
C ILE A 176 -8.34 10.55 -12.74
N GLU A 177 -8.38 11.37 -13.78
CA GLU A 177 -7.23 11.57 -14.69
C GLU A 177 -5.99 12.08 -13.94
N ALA A 178 -6.15 13.11 -13.09
CA ALA A 178 -5.06 13.62 -12.26
C ALA A 178 -4.50 12.56 -11.31
N PHE A 179 -5.37 11.74 -10.72
CA PHE A 179 -4.94 10.62 -9.90
C PHE A 179 -4.12 9.60 -10.70
N LEU A 180 -4.57 9.25 -11.92
CA LEU A 180 -3.85 8.31 -12.79
C LEU A 180 -2.47 8.83 -13.18
N TRP A 181 -2.34 10.11 -13.56
CA TRP A 181 -1.03 10.71 -13.86
C TRP A 181 -0.07 10.63 -12.68
N LEU A 182 -0.56 10.95 -11.48
CA LEU A 182 0.25 10.85 -10.28
C LEU A 182 0.58 9.39 -9.94
N ALA A 183 -0.35 8.46 -10.13
CA ALA A 183 -0.14 7.03 -9.92
C ALA A 183 0.94 6.46 -10.84
N LEU A 184 0.90 6.79 -12.15
CA LEU A 184 1.92 6.38 -13.13
C LEU A 184 3.31 6.89 -12.73
N ALA A 185 3.40 8.18 -12.37
CA ALA A 185 4.65 8.78 -11.92
C ALA A 185 5.20 8.10 -10.64
N ARG A 186 4.33 7.84 -9.66
CA ARG A 186 4.72 7.22 -8.38
C ARG A 186 5.02 5.74 -8.48
N ALA A 187 4.43 5.06 -9.46
CA ALA A 187 4.76 3.68 -9.80
C ALA A 187 6.08 3.56 -10.59
N GLY A 188 6.65 4.68 -11.05
CA GLY A 188 7.88 4.68 -11.85
C GLY A 188 7.67 4.30 -13.32
N LEU A 189 6.43 4.39 -13.82
CA LEU A 189 6.05 4.04 -15.20
C LEU A 189 6.33 5.17 -16.21
N LEU A 190 6.73 6.36 -15.74
CA LEU A 190 7.06 7.49 -16.59
C LEU A 190 8.59 7.68 -16.63
N GLU A 191 9.16 7.65 -17.83
CA GLU A 191 10.57 7.98 -18.07
C GLU A 191 10.78 9.49 -18.15
N GLY A 192 11.82 10.00 -17.47
CA GLY A 192 12.15 11.41 -17.47
C GLY A 192 11.22 12.28 -16.61
N HIS A 193 11.57 13.56 -16.52
CA HIS A 193 10.75 14.52 -15.80
C HIS A 193 9.44 14.68 -16.59
N ALA A 194 8.34 14.12 -16.09
CA ALA A 194 6.98 14.52 -16.44
C ALA A 194 6.48 15.60 -15.45
N PRO A 195 7.15 16.76 -15.28
CA PRO A 195 6.88 17.64 -14.14
C PRO A 195 5.55 18.36 -14.30
N THR A 196 5.10 18.66 -15.53
CA THR A 196 3.98 19.57 -15.74
C THR A 196 2.64 18.91 -15.46
N GLU A 197 2.36 17.76 -16.08
CA GLU A 197 1.13 16.99 -15.87
C GLU A 197 1.03 16.50 -14.43
N VAL A 198 2.14 16.02 -13.86
CA VAL A 198 2.20 15.54 -12.47
C VAL A 198 2.01 16.69 -11.47
N ALA A 199 2.66 17.85 -11.68
CA ALA A 199 2.49 19.00 -10.80
C ALA A 199 1.08 19.59 -10.88
N ARG A 200 0.51 19.73 -12.09
CA ARG A 200 -0.88 20.16 -12.28
C ARG A 200 -1.85 19.21 -11.61
N SER A 201 -1.63 17.91 -11.77
CA SER A 201 -2.45 16.87 -11.15
C SER A 201 -2.38 16.94 -9.62
N ALA A 202 -1.19 17.08 -9.05
CA ALA A 202 -1.02 17.22 -7.61
C ALA A 202 -1.72 18.47 -7.07
N ALA A 203 -1.62 19.62 -7.76
CA ALA A 203 -2.29 20.85 -7.37
C ALA A 203 -3.83 20.72 -7.44
N LEU A 204 -4.36 20.11 -8.50
CA LEU A 204 -5.79 19.87 -8.66
C LEU A 204 -6.34 18.98 -7.52
N LEU A 205 -5.64 17.88 -7.21
CA LEU A 205 -6.06 16.97 -6.16
C LEU A 205 -5.97 17.62 -4.76
N ASP A 206 -4.95 18.43 -4.47
CA ASP A 206 -4.86 19.13 -3.18
C ASP A 206 -5.93 20.23 -3.05
N GLN A 207 -6.25 20.94 -4.13
CA GLN A 207 -7.38 21.87 -4.17
C GLN A 207 -8.70 21.16 -3.87
N ARG A 208 -8.92 19.97 -4.47
CA ARG A 208 -10.14 19.18 -4.26
C ARG A 208 -10.24 18.53 -2.90
N ARG A 209 -9.12 18.24 -2.24
CA ARG A 209 -9.12 17.86 -0.82
C ARG A 209 -9.79 18.95 0.03
N ALA A 210 -9.75 20.22 -0.39
CA ALA A 210 -10.53 21.32 0.20
C ALA A 210 -10.43 21.40 1.74
N GLY A 211 -9.22 21.17 2.28
CA GLY A 211 -8.97 21.23 3.73
C GLY A 211 -9.40 19.98 4.51
N LEU A 212 -9.91 18.93 3.85
CA LEU A 212 -10.10 17.63 4.48
C LEU A 212 -8.77 17.07 5.00
N PRO A 213 -8.78 16.31 6.09
CA PRO A 213 -7.57 15.69 6.64
C PRO A 213 -6.93 14.72 5.64
N ARG A 214 -5.61 14.58 5.71
CA ARG A 214 -4.88 13.61 4.86
C ARG A 214 -5.15 12.17 5.26
N VAL A 215 -5.48 11.91 6.52
CA VAL A 215 -5.77 10.56 7.01
C VAL A 215 -7.02 10.60 7.87
N VAL A 216 -8.00 9.78 7.51
CA VAL A 216 -9.22 9.54 8.28
C VAL A 216 -9.23 8.09 8.71
N GLU A 217 -9.37 7.85 9.99
CA GLU A 217 -9.53 6.52 10.55
C GLU A 217 -11.01 6.23 10.75
N VAL A 218 -11.48 5.11 10.19
CA VAL A 218 -12.80 4.55 10.50
C VAL A 218 -12.73 3.88 11.86
N ILE A 219 -13.63 4.29 12.75
CA ILE A 219 -13.72 3.77 14.13
C ILE A 219 -14.87 2.77 14.24
N SER A 220 -16.00 3.05 13.57
CA SER A 220 -17.16 2.18 13.64
C SER A 220 -18.01 2.28 12.38
N ARG A 221 -18.68 1.17 12.06
CA ARG A 221 -19.68 1.04 11.01
C ARG A 221 -21.07 0.99 11.65
N ARG A 222 -22.01 1.79 11.14
CA ARG A 222 -23.42 1.67 11.48
C ARG A 222 -24.11 0.82 10.42
N SER A 223 -24.31 -0.45 10.73
CA SER A 223 -25.14 -1.32 9.88
C SER A 223 -26.61 -0.95 10.04
N VAL A 224 -27.37 -1.11 8.96
CA VAL A 224 -28.81 -0.84 8.90
C VAL A 224 -29.53 -1.98 8.18
N SER A 225 -30.74 -2.29 8.65
CA SER A 225 -31.70 -3.20 8.03
C SER A 225 -32.88 -2.41 7.46
N PRO A 226 -33.64 -2.97 6.49
CA PRO A 226 -34.87 -2.34 6.00
C PRO A 226 -35.91 -2.06 7.10
N GLU A 227 -35.86 -2.83 8.19
CA GLU A 227 -36.80 -2.76 9.31
C GLU A 227 -36.47 -1.61 10.28
N ASP A 228 -35.23 -1.11 10.27
CA ASP A 228 -34.78 -0.10 11.23
C ASP A 228 -35.43 1.28 11.04
N GLY A 229 -36.10 1.52 9.90
CA GLY A 229 -36.64 2.84 9.56
C GLY A 229 -35.56 3.93 9.46
N PHE A 230 -34.32 3.52 9.18
CA PHE A 230 -33.16 4.39 9.22
C PHE A 230 -33.26 5.54 8.21
N ARG A 231 -32.97 6.76 8.68
CA ARG A 231 -32.93 7.98 7.87
C ARG A 231 -31.78 8.87 8.31
N MET A 232 -30.84 9.13 7.40
CA MET A 232 -29.82 10.15 7.60
C MET A 232 -30.43 11.54 7.69
N GLU A 233 -29.89 12.38 8.58
CA GLU A 233 -30.17 13.80 8.56
C GLU A 233 -29.60 14.39 7.25
N PRO A 234 -30.36 15.22 6.52
CA PRO A 234 -29.90 15.80 5.27
C PRO A 234 -28.69 16.73 5.47
N GLY A 235 -27.84 16.81 4.45
CA GLY A 235 -26.78 17.82 4.36
C GLY A 235 -25.36 17.31 4.64
N PHE A 236 -25.19 16.08 5.13
CA PHE A 236 -23.87 15.47 5.24
C PHE A 236 -23.30 15.11 3.87
N ARG A 237 -22.12 15.64 3.53
CA ARG A 237 -21.36 15.18 2.37
C ARG A 237 -20.56 13.93 2.71
N ASN A 238 -19.96 13.29 1.72
CA ASN A 238 -18.98 12.25 2.01
C ASN A 238 -17.75 12.88 2.68
N ILE A 239 -17.30 12.28 3.79
CA ILE A 239 -16.20 12.79 4.64
C ILE A 239 -16.52 14.19 5.18
N ASP A 240 -17.54 14.29 6.02
CA ASP A 240 -17.98 15.57 6.60
C ASP A 240 -17.80 15.61 8.12
N ARG A 241 -17.52 16.80 8.66
CA ARG A 241 -17.26 16.98 10.09
C ARG A 241 -18.58 16.98 10.86
N ALA A 242 -18.58 16.33 12.03
CA ALA A 242 -19.68 16.37 12.98
C ALA A 242 -19.17 16.68 14.38
N ARG A 243 -19.93 17.51 15.12
CA ARG A 243 -19.60 17.87 16.51
C ARG A 243 -20.29 16.93 17.48
N LYS A 244 -19.68 16.72 18.66
CA LYS A 244 -20.29 15.93 19.74
C LYS A 244 -21.74 16.38 19.99
N GLY A 245 -22.66 15.41 20.03
CA GLY A 245 -24.08 15.63 20.26
C GLY A 245 -24.88 16.06 19.03
N GLN A 246 -24.25 16.37 17.89
CA GLN A 246 -24.94 16.68 16.65
C GLN A 246 -25.79 15.50 16.19
N LEU A 247 -27.02 15.79 15.76
CA LEU A 247 -27.90 14.77 15.20
C LEU A 247 -27.36 14.31 13.84
N LEU A 248 -27.17 13.00 13.69
CA LEU A 248 -26.63 12.37 12.49
C LEU A 248 -27.72 11.68 11.67
N ALA A 249 -28.61 10.96 12.37
CA ALA A 249 -29.66 10.16 11.76
C ALA A 249 -30.77 9.88 12.77
N ARG A 250 -31.86 9.28 12.29
CA ARG A 250 -32.93 8.72 13.11
C ARG A 250 -33.21 7.28 12.67
N ASP A 251 -33.60 6.44 13.61
CA ASP A 251 -34.13 5.10 13.36
C ASP A 251 -35.32 4.82 14.29
N GLN A 252 -35.85 3.60 14.28
CA GLN A 252 -36.95 3.18 15.14
C GLN A 252 -36.68 3.31 16.65
N ASN A 253 -35.40 3.32 17.06
CA ASN A 253 -34.99 3.48 18.46
C ASN A 253 -34.79 4.95 18.84
N GLY A 254 -34.92 5.88 17.88
CA GLY A 254 -34.89 7.33 18.11
C GLY A 254 -33.72 8.03 17.42
N GLU A 255 -33.15 9.02 18.12
CA GLU A 255 -32.10 9.88 17.58
C GLU A 255 -30.71 9.27 17.69
N ILE A 256 -29.96 9.33 16.59
CA ILE A 256 -28.56 8.91 16.54
C ILE A 256 -27.70 10.17 16.53
N ARG A 257 -26.96 10.41 17.61
CA ARG A 257 -26.13 11.59 17.80
C ARG A 257 -24.63 11.25 17.80
N ALA A 258 -23.83 12.21 17.37
CA ALA A 258 -22.37 12.07 17.34
C ALA A 258 -21.81 11.84 18.77
N PRO A 259 -21.06 10.75 19.01
CA PRO A 259 -20.55 10.42 20.34
C PRO A 259 -19.41 11.37 20.79
N ALA A 260 -18.70 11.95 19.83
CA ALA A 260 -17.59 12.89 20.01
C ALA A 260 -17.48 13.78 18.77
N ASP A 261 -16.51 14.69 18.77
CA ASP A 261 -16.10 15.36 17.54
C ASP A 261 -15.45 14.34 16.60
N GLY A 262 -15.87 14.34 15.33
CA GLY A 262 -15.40 13.36 14.37
C GLY A 262 -15.95 13.62 12.98
N MET A 263 -16.08 12.54 12.21
CA MET A 263 -16.45 12.61 10.81
C MET A 263 -17.46 11.53 10.44
N VAL A 264 -18.41 11.89 9.58
CA VAL A 264 -19.34 10.98 8.91
C VAL A 264 -18.76 10.66 7.53
N LEU A 265 -18.68 9.37 7.19
CA LEU A 265 -18.25 8.89 5.89
C LEU A 265 -19.35 8.01 5.27
N LEU A 266 -19.45 8.06 3.95
CA LEU A 266 -20.38 7.28 3.13
C LEU A 266 -21.82 7.26 3.69
N PRO A 267 -22.45 8.43 3.89
CA PRO A 267 -23.82 8.49 4.40
C PRO A 267 -24.82 7.88 3.40
N LEU A 268 -25.72 7.04 3.91
CA LEU A 268 -26.77 6.39 3.12
C LEU A 268 -27.96 7.32 2.92
N TYR A 269 -28.15 7.75 1.67
CA TYR A 269 -29.32 8.54 1.28
C TYR A 269 -30.35 7.75 0.47
N GLN A 270 -29.92 6.79 -0.34
CA GLN A 270 -30.76 6.20 -1.38
C GLN A 270 -31.43 4.87 -0.98
N GLY A 271 -31.39 4.50 0.31
CA GLY A 271 -32.06 3.30 0.83
C GLY A 271 -31.55 1.95 0.30
N LEU A 272 -30.57 1.98 -0.60
CA LEU A 272 -29.89 0.81 -1.14
C LEU A 272 -28.55 0.64 -0.44
N GLY A 273 -28.52 -0.25 0.53
CA GLY A 273 -27.30 -0.53 1.29
C GLY A 273 -27.63 -1.09 2.66
N ARG A 274 -26.66 -1.83 3.23
CA ARG A 274 -26.71 -2.29 4.63
C ARG A 274 -25.90 -1.38 5.55
N ASP A 275 -25.39 -0.28 5.01
CA ASP A 275 -24.46 0.63 5.67
C ASP A 275 -25.12 1.98 5.77
N GLY A 276 -25.52 2.37 6.98
CA GLY A 276 -26.14 3.67 7.23
C GLY A 276 -25.11 4.80 7.11
N PHE A 277 -24.01 4.66 7.83
CA PHE A 277 -22.82 5.52 7.69
C PHE A 277 -21.62 4.89 8.42
N PHE A 278 -20.43 5.41 8.15
CA PHE A 278 -19.23 5.12 8.92
C PHE A 278 -18.85 6.33 9.76
N TRP A 279 -18.46 6.07 11.01
CA TRP A 279 -17.94 7.09 11.91
C TRP A 279 -16.42 7.02 11.97
N GLY A 280 -15.77 8.16 11.84
CA GLY A 280 -14.32 8.24 11.85
C GLY A 280 -13.77 9.47 12.54
N ARG A 281 -12.44 9.54 12.58
CA ARG A 281 -11.69 10.68 13.12
C ARG A 281 -10.51 11.03 12.23
N GLU A 282 -10.12 12.29 12.29
CA GLU A 282 -8.85 12.76 11.76
C GLU A 282 -7.68 12.14 12.56
N VAL A 283 -6.69 11.60 11.86
CA VAL A 283 -5.46 11.13 12.48
C VAL A 283 -4.37 12.18 12.30
N SER A 284 -3.91 12.74 13.41
CA SER A 284 -2.84 13.73 13.38
C SER A 284 -1.50 13.13 12.94
N GLY A 285 -0.67 13.93 12.27
CA GLY A 285 0.68 13.52 11.86
C GLY A 285 1.54 13.09 13.06
N ALA A 286 1.39 13.76 14.20
CA ALA A 286 2.08 13.38 15.45
C ALA A 286 1.69 11.97 15.94
N ARG A 287 0.39 11.61 15.86
CA ARG A 287 -0.08 10.27 16.24
C ARG A 287 0.47 9.20 15.28
N LEU A 288 0.57 9.50 13.99
CA LEU A 288 1.19 8.60 13.00
C LEU A 288 2.68 8.39 13.29
N LEU A 289 3.43 9.45 13.57
CA LEU A 289 4.85 9.35 13.92
C LEU A 289 5.06 8.59 15.23
N ALA A 290 4.24 8.85 16.25
CA ALA A 290 4.28 8.11 17.51
C ALA A 290 3.97 6.61 17.28
N SER A 291 2.96 6.31 16.45
CA SER A 291 2.65 4.94 16.05
C SER A 291 3.83 4.26 15.33
N GLU A 292 4.49 4.97 14.41
CA GLU A 292 5.66 4.44 13.69
C GLU A 292 6.82 4.18 14.65
N ALA A 293 7.13 5.12 15.54
CA ALA A 293 8.20 4.99 16.53
C ALA A 293 7.95 3.83 17.51
N LEU A 294 6.74 3.72 18.07
CA LEU A 294 6.40 2.65 19.02
C LEU A 294 6.48 1.25 18.38
N ARG A 295 6.09 1.13 17.11
CA ARG A 295 6.23 -0.12 16.35
C ARG A 295 7.70 -0.43 16.09
N ALA A 296 8.48 0.55 15.67
CA ALA A 296 9.90 0.39 15.38
C ALA A 296 10.74 -0.08 16.58
N ILE A 297 10.38 0.33 17.81
CA ILE A 297 11.06 -0.15 19.03
C ILE A 297 10.50 -1.47 19.56
N GLY A 298 9.54 -2.09 18.86
CA GLY A 298 8.92 -3.35 19.30
C GLY A 298 8.09 -3.23 20.56
N ALA A 299 7.56 -2.03 20.89
CA ALA A 299 6.71 -1.81 22.06
C ALA A 299 5.42 -2.63 22.05
N GLU A 300 5.08 -3.23 20.90
CA GLU A 300 4.02 -4.24 20.75
C GLU A 300 4.18 -5.43 21.71
N ARG A 301 5.39 -5.71 22.19
CA ARG A 301 5.64 -6.76 23.20
C ARG A 301 5.03 -6.41 24.55
N LEU A 302 4.96 -5.11 24.88
CA LEU A 302 4.42 -4.63 26.15
C LEU A 302 2.89 -4.77 26.23
N LEU A 303 2.22 -4.88 25.08
CA LEU A 303 0.79 -5.12 25.01
C LEU A 303 0.40 -6.40 25.78
N GLY A 304 1.15 -7.49 25.65
CA GLY A 304 0.85 -8.75 26.34
C GLY A 304 0.99 -8.72 27.86
N ILE A 305 1.46 -7.61 28.43
CA ILE A 305 1.62 -7.40 29.88
C ILE A 305 0.42 -6.65 30.46
N LEU A 306 -0.41 -6.03 29.61
CA LEU A 306 -1.55 -5.25 30.08
C LEU A 306 -2.64 -6.16 30.67
N PRO A 307 -3.29 -5.75 31.78
CA PRO A 307 -4.31 -6.57 32.45
C PRO A 307 -5.45 -6.93 31.50
N GLY A 308 -5.81 -8.21 31.48
CA GLY A 308 -6.90 -8.72 30.65
C GLY A 308 -6.58 -8.78 29.16
N MET A 309 -5.31 -8.67 28.76
CA MET A 309 -4.88 -8.79 27.36
C MET A 309 -3.81 -9.87 27.18
N ALA A 310 -4.07 -10.83 26.31
CA ALA A 310 -3.16 -11.93 26.01
C ALA A 310 -3.02 -12.08 24.49
N ARG A 311 -1.85 -12.51 24.01
CA ARG A 311 -1.73 -12.95 22.61
C ARG A 311 -2.46 -14.28 22.43
N ASP A 312 -3.10 -14.47 21.29
CA ASP A 312 -3.65 -15.77 20.93
C ASP A 312 -2.50 -16.76 20.71
N ALA A 313 -2.55 -17.91 21.40
CA ALA A 313 -1.54 -18.96 21.30
C ALA A 313 -1.52 -19.61 19.91
N ARG A 314 -2.63 -19.56 19.17
CA ARG A 314 -2.78 -20.17 17.84
C ARG A 314 -2.44 -19.21 16.70
N ASP A 315 -2.56 -17.91 16.94
CA ASP A 315 -2.32 -16.87 15.93
C ASP A 315 -1.66 -15.63 16.55
N PRO A 316 -0.34 -15.45 16.36
CA PRO A 316 0.39 -14.31 16.91
C PRO A 316 -0.09 -12.93 16.42
N SER A 317 -0.91 -12.90 15.35
CA SER A 317 -1.53 -11.68 14.81
C SER A 317 -2.81 -11.26 15.54
N ARG A 318 -3.20 -12.00 16.59
CA ARG A 318 -4.39 -11.74 17.39
C ARG A 318 -4.07 -11.49 18.85
N PHE A 319 -4.83 -10.58 19.45
CA PHE A 319 -4.93 -10.39 20.88
C PHE A 319 -6.33 -10.80 21.35
N VAL A 320 -6.37 -11.49 22.47
CA VAL A 320 -7.58 -11.80 23.22
C VAL A 320 -7.66 -10.83 24.38
N VAL A 321 -8.72 -10.02 24.42
CA VAL A 321 -8.99 -9.04 25.46
C VAL A 321 -10.22 -9.48 26.23
N ASP A 322 -10.17 -9.51 27.55
CA ASP A 322 -11.37 -9.71 28.37
C ASP A 322 -12.33 -8.54 28.17
N ALA A 323 -13.59 -8.81 27.82
CA ALA A 323 -14.59 -7.77 27.54
C ALA A 323 -14.81 -6.81 28.73
N ARG A 324 -14.61 -7.29 29.97
CA ARG A 324 -14.71 -6.46 31.20
C ARG A 324 -13.49 -5.55 31.40
N SER A 325 -12.35 -5.93 30.83
CA SER A 325 -11.08 -5.19 30.89
C SER A 325 -10.80 -4.37 29.63
N ALA A 326 -11.62 -4.51 28.59
CA ALA A 326 -11.56 -3.80 27.31
C ALA A 326 -11.96 -2.32 27.45
N ARG A 327 -11.21 -1.59 28.28
CA ARG A 327 -11.38 -0.14 28.42
C ARG A 327 -11.12 0.54 27.08
N PRO A 328 -11.74 1.71 26.79
CA PRO A 328 -11.49 2.47 25.57
C PRO A 328 -10.01 2.72 25.30
N LEU A 329 -9.22 2.93 26.37
CA LEU A 329 -7.77 3.10 26.28
C LEU A 329 -7.04 1.86 25.76
N THR A 330 -7.45 0.65 26.16
CA THR A 330 -6.85 -0.61 25.71
C THR A 330 -7.07 -0.80 24.21
N LEU A 331 -8.28 -0.54 23.73
CA LEU A 331 -8.61 -0.59 22.31
C LEU A 331 -7.87 0.50 21.52
N GLU A 332 -7.76 1.73 22.06
CA GLU A 332 -6.95 2.78 21.45
C GLU A 332 -5.48 2.42 21.30
N LEU A 333 -4.89 1.74 22.29
CA LEU A 333 -3.52 1.24 22.23
C LEU A 333 -3.39 0.15 21.15
N LEU A 334 -4.31 -0.81 21.09
CA LEU A 334 -4.33 -1.82 20.04
C LEU A 334 -4.42 -1.20 18.63
N HIS A 335 -5.29 -0.21 18.44
CA HIS A 335 -5.40 0.55 17.18
C HIS A 335 -4.09 1.25 16.79
N LEU A 336 -3.33 1.74 17.77
CA LEU A 336 -2.00 2.34 17.57
C LEU A 336 -0.99 1.32 17.03
N PHE A 337 -1.11 0.05 17.38
CA PHE A 337 -0.29 -1.04 16.82
C PHE A 337 -0.89 -1.72 15.59
N GLY A 338 -2.08 -1.28 15.15
CA GLY A 338 -2.74 -1.74 13.93
C GLY A 338 -3.67 -2.94 14.12
N TYR A 339 -3.96 -3.32 15.36
CA TYR A 339 -4.97 -4.30 15.72
C TYR A 339 -6.32 -3.61 15.73
N ARG A 340 -7.18 -3.91 14.75
CA ARG A 340 -8.37 -3.08 14.46
C ARG A 340 -9.64 -3.88 14.22
N ARG A 341 -9.52 -5.12 13.73
CA ARG A 341 -10.70 -5.97 13.51
C ARG A 341 -11.04 -6.63 14.84
N VAL A 342 -12.15 -6.21 15.42
CA VAL A 342 -12.66 -6.74 16.69
C VAL A 342 -13.76 -7.75 16.39
N ARG A 343 -13.65 -8.94 16.97
CA ARG A 343 -14.69 -9.96 16.97
C ARG A 343 -15.07 -10.27 18.41
N GLU A 344 -16.37 -10.34 18.68
CA GLU A 344 -16.85 -10.79 19.97
C GLU A 344 -16.89 -12.34 19.99
N ASP A 345 -16.33 -12.92 21.05
CA ASP A 345 -16.36 -14.35 21.34
C ASP A 345 -16.78 -14.54 22.80
N GLY A 346 -18.10 -14.53 23.03
CA GLY A 346 -18.68 -14.62 24.36
C GLY A 346 -18.23 -13.48 25.28
N SER A 347 -17.45 -13.80 26.31
CA SER A 347 -16.92 -12.81 27.26
C SER A 347 -15.56 -12.22 26.85
N ARG A 348 -15.09 -12.49 25.64
CA ARG A 348 -13.78 -12.09 25.15
C ARG A 348 -13.93 -11.33 23.83
N LEU A 349 -13.04 -10.37 23.61
CA LEU A 349 -12.86 -9.67 22.36
C LEU A 349 -11.59 -10.18 21.70
N ILE A 350 -11.70 -10.71 20.50
CA ILE A 350 -10.56 -11.06 19.66
C ILE A 350 -10.27 -9.85 18.79
N VAL A 351 -9.12 -9.22 18.99
CA VAL A 351 -8.66 -8.10 18.19
C VAL A 351 -7.53 -8.58 17.30
N GLU A 352 -7.76 -8.54 15.99
CA GLU A 352 -6.82 -9.00 14.99
C GLU A 352 -6.22 -7.83 14.22
N ARG A 353 -4.93 -7.95 13.90
CA ARG A 353 -4.25 -7.08 12.95
C ARG A 353 -4.42 -7.69 11.57
N GLN A 354 -4.94 -6.91 10.62
CA GLN A 354 -4.92 -7.34 9.24
C GLN A 354 -3.47 -7.41 8.78
N GLN A 355 -2.96 -8.63 8.57
CA GLN A 355 -1.79 -8.83 7.73
C GLN A 355 -2.30 -8.87 6.28
N PRO A 356 -1.83 -7.96 5.41
CA PRO A 356 -2.19 -8.00 4.00
C PRO A 356 -1.69 -9.28 3.30
#